data_AF-A0A4R5LRI6-F1
#
_entry.id   AF-A0A4R5LRI6-F1
#
_cell.length_a   1.000
_cell.length_b   1.000
_cell.length_c   1.000
_cell.angle_alpha   90.00
_cell.angle_beta   90.00
_cell.angle_gamma   90.00
#
_symmetry.space_group_name_H-M   'P 1'
#
loop_
_entity.id
_entity.type
_entity.pdbx_description
1 polymer ?
#
loop_
_entity_poly.entity_id
_entity_poly.type
_entity_poly.pdbx_seq_one_letter_code
_entity_poly.pdbx_strand_id
1 'polypeptide(L)'
;MTEAELVEAWGLFLGNSQTALGLYLSVLTGYLIIAYLVGDKLTRTQVMIVTVLYVCATTIISVWFFAWWSRALEFAMEAKRLNPDRQVDNSVGATWLITVMLFMAIVASLYFMWSIRHPNTDREP
;
A
#
# COMPACT_ATOMS: atom_id res chain seq x y z
N MET A 1 -25.38 16.77 4.44
CA MET A 1 -24.78 16.16 5.64
C MET A 1 -24.49 17.25 6.65
N THR A 2 -24.71 16.98 7.92
CA THR A 2 -24.29 17.85 9.01
C THR A 2 -22.77 17.84 9.16
N GLU A 3 -22.19 18.83 9.84
CA GLU A 3 -20.75 18.84 10.13
C GLU A 3 -20.32 17.58 10.89
N ALA A 4 -21.14 17.13 11.87
CA ALA A 4 -20.88 15.92 12.63
C ALA A 4 -20.81 14.67 11.74
N GLU A 5 -21.77 14.50 10.82
CA GLU A 5 -21.79 13.39 9.88
C GLU A 5 -20.56 13.38 8.95
N LEU A 6 -20.11 14.56 8.50
CA LEU A 6 -18.91 14.67 7.65
C LEU A 6 -17.64 14.26 8.40
N VAL A 7 -17.53 14.64 9.68
CA VAL A 7 -16.39 14.30 10.53
C VAL A 7 -16.37 12.81 10.85
N GLU A 8 -17.53 12.23 11.13
CA GLU A 8 -17.67 10.79 11.35
C GLU A 8 -17.28 10.00 10.08
N ALA A 9 -17.80 10.40 8.91
CA ALA A 9 -17.43 9.80 7.63
C ALA A 9 -15.93 9.93 7.34
N TRP A 10 -15.34 11.12 7.56
CA TRP A 10 -13.91 11.34 7.43
C TRP A 10 -13.10 10.36 8.29
N GLY A 11 -13.44 10.23 9.57
CA GLY A 11 -12.79 9.30 10.50
C GLY A 11 -12.90 7.84 10.05
N LEU A 12 -14.07 7.43 9.58
CA LEU A 12 -14.31 6.07 9.07
C LEU A 12 -13.42 5.74 7.86
N PHE A 13 -13.39 6.62 6.85
CA PHE A 13 -12.57 6.39 5.65
C PHE A 13 -11.07 6.45 5.95
N LEU A 14 -10.66 7.33 6.87
CA LEU A 14 -9.28 7.37 7.33
C LEU A 14 -8.90 6.07 8.05
N GLY A 15 -9.75 5.56 8.94
CA GLY A 15 -9.56 4.27 9.61
C GLY A 15 -9.43 3.12 8.63
N ASN A 16 -10.31 3.05 7.62
CA ASN A 16 -10.24 2.02 6.58
C ASN A 16 -8.93 2.09 5.78
N SER A 17 -8.45 3.30 5.46
CA SER A 17 -7.16 3.47 4.78
C SER A 17 -5.99 2.99 5.63
N GLN A 18 -6.02 3.20 6.95
CA GLN A 18 -4.99 2.68 7.86
C GLN A 18 -5.04 1.14 7.94
N THR A 19 -6.24 0.56 7.96
CA THR A 19 -6.40 -0.90 7.87
C THR A 19 -5.84 -1.45 6.56
N ALA A 20 -6.10 -0.79 5.42
CA ALA A 20 -5.52 -1.16 4.13
C ALA A 20 -3.98 -1.15 4.18
N LEU A 21 -3.39 -0.10 4.75
CA LEU A 21 -1.94 0.01 4.90
C LEU A 21 -1.37 -1.11 5.77
N GLY A 22 -2.04 -1.45 6.87
CA GLY A 22 -1.64 -2.58 7.72
C GLY A 22 -1.63 -3.91 6.96
N LEU A 23 -2.70 -4.20 6.20
CA LEU A 23 -2.79 -5.39 5.36
C LEU A 23 -1.70 -5.41 4.28
N TYR A 24 -1.43 -4.26 3.65
CA TYR A 24 -0.38 -4.11 2.65
C TYR A 24 0.98 -4.50 3.23
N LEU A 25 1.34 -3.96 4.40
CA LEU A 25 2.60 -4.25 5.07
C LEU A 25 2.71 -5.72 5.48
N SER A 26 1.62 -6.35 5.92
CA SER A 26 1.61 -7.79 6.22
C SER A 26 1.91 -8.63 4.98
N VAL A 27 1.25 -8.35 3.85
CA VAL A 27 1.46 -9.09 2.59
C VAL A 27 2.87 -8.85 2.04
N LEU A 28 3.34 -7.59 2.05
CA LEU A 28 4.71 -7.23 1.66
C LEU A 28 5.74 -7.99 2.48
N THR A 29 5.59 -7.96 3.81
CA THR A 29 6.53 -8.63 4.71
C THR A 29 6.53 -10.14 4.49
N GLY A 30 5.35 -10.75 4.33
CA GLY A 30 5.24 -12.18 4.01
C GLY A 30 5.95 -12.55 2.71
N TYR A 31 5.78 -11.76 1.66
CA TYR A 31 6.45 -11.97 0.38
C TYR A 31 7.98 -11.85 0.51
N LEU A 32 8.48 -10.82 1.19
CA LEU A 32 9.91 -10.61 1.42
C LEU A 32 10.54 -11.72 2.28
N ILE A 33 9.82 -12.21 3.30
CA ILE A 33 10.27 -13.34 4.13
C ILE A 33 10.37 -14.62 3.28
N ILE A 34 9.36 -14.91 2.45
CA ILE A 34 9.38 -16.06 1.54
C ILE A 34 10.56 -15.95 0.57
N ALA A 35 10.73 -14.77 -0.03
CA ALA A 35 11.83 -14.51 -0.94
C ALA A 35 13.19 -14.74 -0.26
N TYR A 36 13.38 -14.21 0.95
CA TYR A 36 14.63 -14.31 1.70
C TYR A 36 14.94 -15.73 2.17
N LEU A 37 13.97 -16.46 2.73
CA LEU A 37 14.21 -17.75 3.38
C LEU A 37 14.23 -18.94 2.42
N VAL A 38 13.41 -18.90 1.37
CA VAL A 38 13.20 -20.06 0.47
C VAL A 38 13.15 -19.68 -1.01
N GLY A 39 13.41 -18.42 -1.37
CA GLY A 39 13.26 -17.93 -2.74
C GLY A 39 14.13 -18.68 -3.77
N ASP A 40 15.31 -19.14 -3.36
CA ASP A 40 16.25 -19.95 -4.14
C ASP A 40 15.76 -21.39 -4.37
N LYS A 41 15.01 -21.95 -3.42
CA LYS A 41 14.49 -23.33 -3.43
C LYS A 41 13.16 -23.48 -4.18
N LEU A 42 12.44 -22.39 -4.43
CA LEU A 42 11.15 -22.45 -5.10
C LEU A 42 11.29 -22.78 -6.59
N THR A 43 10.43 -23.68 -7.09
CA THR A 43 10.32 -23.95 -8.52
C THR A 43 9.80 -22.72 -9.27
N ARG A 44 9.97 -22.69 -10.60
CA ARG A 44 9.46 -21.57 -11.43
C ARG A 44 7.95 -21.38 -11.28
N THR A 45 7.20 -22.48 -11.25
CA THR A 45 5.74 -22.45 -11.07
C THR A 45 5.34 -21.91 -9.70
N GLN A 46 6.01 -22.34 -8.62
CA GLN A 46 5.73 -21.84 -7.27
C GLN A 46 5.95 -20.33 -7.17
N VAL A 47 7.04 -19.82 -7.74
CA VAL A 47 7.30 -18.38 -7.74
C VAL A 47 6.32 -17.60 -8.60
N MET A 48 5.91 -18.14 -9.75
CA MET A 48 4.86 -17.52 -10.54
C MET A 48 3.57 -17.38 -9.73
N ILE A 49 3.12 -18.44 -9.06
CA ILE A 49 1.89 -18.42 -8.24
C ILE A 49 2.01 -17.38 -7.12
N VAL A 50 3.07 -17.46 -6.30
CA VAL A 50 3.26 -16.55 -5.15
C VAL A 50 3.38 -15.10 -5.61
N THR A 51 4.10 -14.85 -6.71
CA THR A 51 4.28 -13.50 -7.27
C THR A 51 2.98 -12.94 -7.82
N VAL A 52 2.20 -13.72 -8.56
CA VAL A 52 0.91 -13.26 -9.09
C VAL A 52 -0.06 -12.95 -7.95
N LEU A 53 -0.17 -13.83 -6.95
CA LEU A 53 -1.01 -13.58 -5.77
C LEU A 53 -0.57 -12.32 -5.02
N TYR A 54 0.73 -12.14 -4.83
CA TYR A 54 1.31 -10.96 -4.20
C TYR A 54 0.98 -9.67 -4.96
N VAL A 55 1.23 -9.63 -6.28
CA VAL A 55 0.98 -8.45 -7.12
C VAL A 55 -0.50 -8.11 -7.14
N CYS A 56 -1.38 -9.10 -7.31
CA CYS A 56 -2.82 -8.88 -7.30
C CYS A 56 -3.28 -8.32 -5.95
N ALA A 57 -2.89 -8.95 -4.83
CA ALA A 57 -3.29 -8.53 -3.49
C ALA A 57 -2.79 -7.12 -3.17
N THR A 58 -1.50 -6.85 -3.37
CA THR A 58 -0.91 -5.53 -3.07
C THR A 58 -1.44 -4.42 -3.97
N THR A 59 -1.74 -4.71 -5.24
CA THR A 59 -2.36 -3.74 -6.15
C THR A 59 -3.78 -3.41 -5.71
N ILE A 60 -4.61 -4.41 -5.39
CA ILE A 60 -5.99 -4.20 -4.91
C ILE A 60 -5.97 -3.37 -3.62
N ILE A 61 -5.12 -3.74 -2.66
CA ILE A 61 -4.99 -3.01 -1.39
C ILE A 61 -4.51 -1.57 -1.62
N SER A 62 -3.57 -1.33 -2.54
CA SER A 62 -3.08 0.01 -2.87
C SER A 62 -4.17 0.89 -3.50
N VAL A 63 -5.02 0.30 -4.35
CA VAL A 63 -6.18 0.99 -4.95
C VAL A 63 -7.22 1.33 -3.86
N TRP A 64 -7.52 0.39 -2.95
CA TRP A 64 -8.42 0.66 -1.83
C TRP A 64 -7.89 1.73 -0.89
N PHE A 65 -6.59 1.68 -0.56
CA PHE A 65 -5.92 2.71 0.21
C PHE A 65 -6.11 4.09 -0.42
N PHE A 66 -5.80 4.23 -1.72
CA PHE A 66 -5.95 5.49 -2.44
C PHE A 66 -7.40 5.96 -2.48
N ALA A 67 -8.35 5.06 -2.76
CA ALA A 67 -9.77 5.38 -2.82
C ALA A 67 -10.30 5.87 -1.47
N TRP A 68 -10.04 5.14 -0.39
CA TRP A 68 -10.50 5.53 0.95
C TRP A 68 -9.84 6.81 1.44
N TRP A 69 -8.54 6.99 1.22
CA TRP A 69 -7.87 8.23 1.59
C TRP A 69 -8.40 9.43 0.80
N SER A 70 -8.64 9.27 -0.51
CA SER A 70 -9.22 10.34 -1.34
C SER A 70 -10.61 10.73 -0.86
N ARG A 71 -11.46 9.74 -0.51
CA ARG A 71 -12.77 10.00 0.10
C ARG A 71 -12.66 10.69 1.46
N ALA A 72 -11.74 10.25 2.31
CA ALA A 72 -11.48 10.90 3.59
C ALA A 72 -11.14 12.38 3.40
N LEU A 73 -10.32 12.71 2.40
CA LEU A 73 -9.98 14.09 2.06
C LEU A 73 -11.17 14.89 1.54
N GLU A 74 -12.01 14.31 0.68
CA GLU A 74 -13.26 14.95 0.21
C GLU A 74 -14.15 15.36 1.38
N PHE A 75 -14.40 14.45 2.33
CA PHE A 75 -15.21 14.74 3.52
C PHE A 75 -14.56 15.79 4.43
N ALA A 76 -13.25 15.74 4.62
CA ALA A 76 -12.52 16.74 5.41
C ALA A 76 -12.62 18.15 4.80
N MET A 77 -12.50 18.25 3.47
CA MET A 77 -12.62 19.51 2.74
C MET A 77 -14.05 20.07 2.80
N GLU A 78 -15.07 19.21 2.72
CA GLU A 78 -16.46 19.64 2.87
C GLU A 78 -16.76 20.12 4.29
N ALA A 79 -16.23 19.43 5.32
CA ALA A 79 -16.36 19.87 6.71
C ALA A 79 -15.70 21.25 6.93
N LYS A 80 -14.54 21.50 6.29
CA LYS A 80 -13.86 22.80 6.34
C LYS A 80 -14.65 23.92 5.65
N ARG A 81 -15.48 23.61 4.65
CA ARG A 81 -16.37 24.61 4.04
C ARG A 81 -17.47 25.07 5.00
N LEU A 82 -17.96 24.18 5.85
CA LEU A 82 -18.96 24.51 6.88
C LEU A 82 -18.33 25.23 8.08
N ASN A 83 -17.10 24.87 8.43
CA ASN A 83 -16.35 25.45 9.54
C ASN A 83 -14.92 25.82 9.09
N PRO A 84 -14.70 27.07 8.61
CA PRO A 84 -13.42 27.50 8.04
C PRO A 84 -12.23 27.41 9.00
N ASP A 85 -12.47 27.49 10.31
CA ASP A 85 -11.43 27.42 11.34
C ASP A 85 -10.91 25.98 11.56
N ARG A 86 -11.58 24.98 10.97
CA ARG A 86 -11.18 23.57 11.06
C ARG A 86 -9.86 23.34 10.32
N GLN A 87 -8.89 22.80 11.05
CA GLN A 87 -7.63 22.35 10.47
C GLN A 87 -7.85 21.03 9.72
N VAL A 88 -7.29 20.96 8.51
CA VAL A 88 -7.28 19.76 7.67
C VAL A 88 -5.83 19.54 7.25
N ASP A 89 -5.17 18.59 7.91
CA ASP A 89 -3.76 18.28 7.65
C ASP A 89 -3.59 17.32 6.46
N ASN A 90 -4.66 16.66 6.04
CA ASN A 90 -4.63 15.79 4.86
C ASN A 90 -4.49 16.63 3.59
N SER A 91 -3.54 16.25 2.73
CA SER A 91 -3.33 16.89 1.43
C SER A 91 -3.38 15.86 0.29
N VAL A 92 -3.85 16.31 -0.87
CA VAL A 92 -3.84 15.50 -2.12
C VAL A 92 -2.41 15.03 -2.44
N GLY A 93 -1.42 15.89 -2.21
CA GLY A 93 -0.01 15.58 -2.45
C GLY A 93 0.50 14.42 -1.60
N ALA A 94 0.15 14.40 -0.30
CA ALA A 94 0.52 13.29 0.58
C ALA A 94 -0.10 11.95 0.14
N THR A 95 -1.36 11.96 -0.28
CA THR A 95 -2.04 10.76 -0.80
C THR A 95 -1.32 10.18 -2.01
N TRP A 96 -1.02 11.02 -3.01
CA TRP A 96 -0.29 10.58 -4.20
C TRP A 96 1.12 10.09 -3.89
N LEU A 97 1.84 10.80 -3.03
CA LEU A 97 3.19 10.43 -2.63
C LEU A 97 3.20 9.02 -2.01
N ILE A 98 2.31 8.76 -1.04
CA ILE A 98 2.23 7.46 -0.37
C ILE A 98 1.84 6.38 -1.38
N THR A 99 0.84 6.60 -2.23
CA THR A 99 0.43 5.61 -3.24
C THR A 99 1.55 5.27 -4.22
N VAL A 100 2.31 6.26 -4.70
CA VAL A 100 3.50 6.03 -5.53
C VAL A 100 4.54 5.21 -4.78
N MET A 101 4.79 5.51 -3.50
CA MET A 101 5.70 4.72 -2.66
C MET A 101 5.24 3.25 -2.53
N LEU A 102 3.94 2.98 -2.39
CA LEU A 102 3.42 1.62 -2.37
C LEU A 102 3.71 0.89 -3.68
N PHE A 103 3.43 1.49 -4.84
CA PHE A 103 3.75 0.88 -6.13
C PHE A 103 5.25 0.65 -6.32
N MET A 104 6.09 1.58 -5.89
CA MET A 104 7.55 1.41 -5.90
C MET A 104 7.99 0.24 -5.00
N ALA A 105 7.33 0.03 -3.86
CA ALA A 105 7.61 -1.11 -2.99
C ALA A 105 7.24 -2.45 -3.64
N ILE A 106 6.17 -2.50 -4.45
CA ILE A 106 5.85 -3.69 -5.27
C ILE A 106 7.02 -3.97 -6.21
N VAL A 107 7.46 -3.00 -7.00
CA VAL A 107 8.58 -3.17 -7.95
C VAL A 107 9.86 -3.60 -7.23
N ALA A 108 10.19 -2.95 -6.11
CA ALA A 108 11.38 -3.28 -5.32
C ALA A 108 11.34 -4.71 -4.77
N SER A 109 10.17 -5.18 -4.30
CA SER A 109 10.02 -6.54 -3.81
C SER A 109 10.15 -7.60 -4.90
N LEU A 110 9.61 -7.33 -6.10
CA LEU A 110 9.76 -8.21 -7.26
C LEU A 110 11.24 -8.31 -7.69
N TYR A 111 11.93 -7.16 -7.72
CA TYR A 111 13.37 -7.12 -7.98
C TYR A 111 14.16 -7.88 -6.91
N PHE A 112 13.79 -7.74 -5.64
CA PHE A 112 14.41 -8.48 -4.55
C PHE A 112 14.30 -10.00 -4.74
N MET A 113 13.08 -10.50 -5.01
CA MET A 113 12.87 -11.93 -5.32
C MET A 113 13.69 -12.39 -6.54
N TRP A 114 13.74 -11.57 -7.58
CA TRP A 114 14.54 -11.87 -8.77
C TRP A 114 16.04 -11.94 -8.47
N SER A 115 16.56 -11.01 -7.66
CA SER A 115 17.98 -10.95 -7.26
C SER A 115 18.44 -12.14 -6.44
N ILE A 116 17.58 -12.70 -5.57
CA ILE A 116 17.88 -13.93 -4.83
C ILE A 116 17.96 -15.13 -5.76
N ARG A 117 17.12 -15.16 -6.81
CA ARG A 117 17.07 -16.26 -7.78
C ARG A 117 18.16 -16.19 -8.85
N HIS A 118 18.72 -15.02 -9.09
CA HIS A 118 19.76 -14.78 -10.10
C HIS A 118 20.94 -14.05 -9.44
N PRO A 119 21.68 -14.74 -8.55
CA PRO A 119 22.88 -14.14 -7.97
C PRO A 119 23.85 -13.80 -9.11
N ASN A 120 24.29 -12.53 -9.17
CA ASN A 120 25.31 -12.13 -10.13
C ASN A 120 26.58 -12.97 -9.90
N THR A 121 27.08 -13.58 -10.96
CA THR A 121 28.23 -14.50 -10.98
C THR A 121 29.54 -13.86 -10.49
N ASP A 122 29.56 -12.54 -10.27
CA ASP A 122 30.74 -11.75 -9.88
C ASP A 122 30.99 -11.70 -8.36
N ARG A 123 30.26 -12.50 -7.57
CA ARG A 123 30.52 -12.67 -6.14
C ARG A 123 31.03 -14.09 -5.87
N GLU A 124 32.19 -14.41 -6.44
CA GLU A 124 33.03 -15.46 -5.86
C GLU A 124 33.65 -14.92 -4.55
N PRO A 125 33.69 -15.72 -3.47
CA PRO A 125 34.35 -15.35 -2.22
C PRO A 125 35.87 -15.24 -2.35
#